data_AF-A0A2D5I038-F1
#
_entry.id   AF-A0A2D5I038-F1
#
_cell.length_a   1.000
_cell.length_b   1.000
_cell.length_c   1.000
_cell.angle_alpha   90.00
_cell.angle_beta   90.00
_cell.angle_gamma   90.00
#
_symmetry.space_group_name_H-M   'P 1'
#
loop_
_entity.id
_entity.type
_entity.pdbx_description
1 polymer ?
#
loop_
_entity_poly.entity_id
_entity_poly.type
_entity_poly.pdbx_seq_one_letter_code
_entity_poly.pdbx_strand_id
1 'polypeptide(L)' 'MDKRSRYILESRWLNVSEGAKPLTLKEIAKNLGISAERVRQIECNALKSLKTKLT' A
#
# COMPACT_ATOMS: atom_id res chain seq x y z
N MET A 1 -12.48 -2.72 -3.71
CA MET A 1 -11.10 -2.48 -3.23
C MET A 1 -11.00 -1.01 -2.91
N ASP A 2 -10.61 -0.68 -1.68
CA ASP A 2 -10.46 0.69 -1.21
C ASP A 2 -9.36 1.44 -1.97
N LYS A 3 -9.62 2.71 -2.31
CA LYS A 3 -8.66 3.60 -3.00
C LYS A 3 -7.34 3.74 -2.23
N ARG A 4 -7.42 3.76 -0.89
CA ARG A 4 -6.24 3.82 0.01
C ARG A 4 -5.36 2.59 -0.12
N SER A 5 -5.95 1.40 -0.17
CA SER A 5 -5.24 0.14 -0.34
C SER A 5 -4.51 0.06 -1.68
N ARG A 6 -5.15 0.55 -2.75
CA ARG A 6 -4.54 0.65 -4.07
C ARG A 6 -3.32 1.57 -4.05
N TYR A 7 -3.45 2.78 -3.48
CA TYR A 7 -2.35 3.72 -3.36
C TYR A 7 -1.13 3.15 -2.62
N ILE A 8 -1.35 2.42 -1.51
CA ILE A 8 -0.26 1.80 -0.73
C ILE A 8 0.48 0.74 -1.57
N LEU A 9 -0.26 -0.12 -2.28
CA LEU A 9 0.32 -1.14 -3.16
C LEU A 9 1.05 -0.50 -4.34
N GLU A 10 0.47 0.51 -4.98
CA GLU A 10 1.09 1.25 -6.09
C GLU A 10 2.38 1.94 -5.66
N SER A 11 2.34 2.66 -4.53
CA SER A 11 3.48 3.41 -3.99
C SER A 11 4.67 2.53 -3.60
N ARG A 12 4.41 1.27 -3.22
CA ARG A 12 5.42 0.34 -2.71
C ARG A 12 5.93 -0.65 -3.78
N TRP A 13 5.07 -1.07 -4.71
CA TRP A 13 5.42 -2.09 -5.72
C TRP A 13 5.48 -1.55 -7.15
N LEU A 14 4.58 -0.65 -7.55
CA LEU A 14 4.48 -0.18 -8.94
C LEU A 14 5.38 1.02 -9.23
N ASN A 15 5.60 1.91 -8.25
CA ASN A 15 6.51 3.06 -8.36
C ASN A 15 7.99 2.69 -8.53
N VAL A 16 8.34 1.39 -8.52
CA VAL A 16 9.70 0.89 -8.74
C VAL A 16 10.02 0.73 -10.24
N SER A 17 9.01 0.72 -11.13
CA SER A 17 9.22 0.51 -12.57
C SER A 17 9.83 1.70 -13.31
N GLU A 18 9.73 2.93 -12.79
CA GLU A 18 10.23 4.15 -13.46
C GLU A 18 11.48 4.76 -12.79
N GLY A 19 12.31 3.93 -12.15
CA GLY A 19 13.55 4.40 -11.52
C GLY A 19 13.36 5.26 -10.26
N ALA A 20 12.11 5.46 -9.82
CA ALA A 20 11.79 6.08 -8.54
C ALA A 20 11.94 5.07 -7.39
N LYS A 21 12.45 5.54 -6.24
CA LYS A 21 12.57 4.68 -5.06
C LYS A 21 11.19 4.32 -4.52
N PRO A 22 10.92 3.04 -4.17
CA PRO A 22 9.69 2.66 -3.50
C PRO A 22 9.52 3.46 -2.21
N LEU A 23 8.33 4.01 -2.00
CA LEU A 23 8.01 4.73 -0.78
C LEU A 23 8.01 3.75 0.40
N THR A 24 8.70 4.15 1.46
CA THR A 24 8.72 3.39 2.71
C THR A 24 7.37 3.50 3.42
N LEU A 25 7.05 2.54 4.30
CA LEU A 25 5.83 2.57 5.11
C LEU A 25 5.69 3.87 5.91
N LYS A 26 6.81 4.47 6.35
CA LYS A 26 6.84 5.73 7.08
C LYS A 26 6.46 6.93 6.20
N GLU A 27 6.92 6.96 4.95
CA GLU A 27 6.57 8.03 4.00
C GLU A 27 5.10 7.94 3.58
N ILE A 28 4.63 6.72 3.31
CA ILE A 28 3.21 6.47 3.00
C ILE A 28 2.33 6.87 4.19
N ALA A 29 2.75 6.53 5.41
CA ALA A 29 2.07 6.94 6.64
C ALA A 29 1.99 8.46 6.79
N LYS A 30 3.10 9.16 6.53
CA LYS A 30 3.16 10.62 6.55
C LYS A 30 2.25 11.26 5.50
N ASN A 31 2.25 10.74 4.27
CA ASN A 31 1.42 11.25 3.17
C ASN A 31 -0.07 11.04 3.40
N LEU A 32 -0.44 9.92 4.03
CA LEU A 32 -1.83 9.58 4.35
C LEU A 32 -2.30 10.14 5.71
N GLY A 33 -1.40 10.75 6.50
CA GLY A 33 -1.70 11.25 7.84
C GLY A 33 -2.11 10.15 8.83
N ILE A 34 -1.60 8.92 8.66
CA ILE A 34 -1.89 7.77 9.51
C ILE A 34 -0.60 7.17 10.08
N SER A 35 -0.71 6.26 11.05
CA SER A 35 0.47 5.56 11.57
C SER A 35 1.00 4.52 10.57
N ALA A 36 2.31 4.23 10.65
CA ALA A 36 2.95 3.18 9.83
C ALA A 36 2.32 1.80 10.08
N GLU A 37 1.89 1.52 11.31
CA GLU A 37 1.17 0.29 11.64
C GLU A 37 -0.21 0.24 10.94
N ARG A 38 -0.90 1.39 10.84
CA ARG A 38 -2.16 1.46 10.11
C ARG A 38 -1.97 1.18 8.61
N VAL A 39 -0.89 1.70 8.01
CA VAL A 39 -0.52 1.38 6.61
C VAL A 39 -0.32 -0.14 6.44
N ARG A 40 0.43 -0.77 7.35
CA ARG A 40 0.67 -2.23 7.36
C ARG A 40 -0.64 -3.02 7.45
N GLN A 41 -1.56 -2.63 8.33
CA GLN A 41 -2.88 -3.28 8.45
C GLN A 41 -3.68 -3.19 7.15
N ILE A 42 -3.70 -2.00 6.52
CA ILE A 42 -4.41 -1.80 5.26
C ILE A 42 -3.79 -2.65 4.15
N GLU A 43 -2.46 -2.75 4.09
CA GLU A 43 -1.75 -3.62 3.15
C GLU A 43 -2.11 -5.10 3.34
N CYS A 44 -2.05 -5.62 4.56
CA CYS A 44 -2.45 -7.01 4.84
C CYS A 44 -3.90 -7.28 4.45
N ASN A 45 -4.82 -6.35 4.73
CA ASN A 45 -6.22 -6.48 4.35
C ASN A 45 -6.42 -6.42 2.83
N ALA A 46 -5.65 -5.57 2.13
CA ALA A 46 -5.65 -5.48 0.69
C ALA A 46 -5.21 -6.80 0.03
N LEU A 47 -4.12 -7.39 0.52
CA LEU A 47 -3.61 -8.68 0.05
C LEU A 47 -4.60 -9.82 0.32
N LYS A 48 -5.23 -9.84 1.50
CA LYS A 48 -6.29 -10.82 1.81
C LYS A 48 -7.47 -10.67 0.85
N SER A 49 -7.95 -9.45 0.63
CA SER A 49 -9.07 -9.19 -0.28
C SER A 49 -8.75 -9.56 -1.74
N LEU A 50 -7.52 -9.34 -2.19
CA LEU A 50 -7.04 -9.77 -3.52
C LEU A 50 -7.09 -11.29 -3.66
N LYS A 51 -6.60 -12.04 -2.66
CA LYS A 51 -6.67 -13.51 -2.66
C LYS A 51 -8.12 -14.01 -2.72
N THR A 52 -9.01 -13.44 -1.91
CA THR A 52 -10.44 -13.81 -1.91
C THR A 52 -11.13 -13.51 -3.24
N LYS A 53 -10.71 -12.47 -3.97
CA LYS A 53 -11.27 -12.16 -5.30
C LYS A 53 -10.75 -13.04 -6.42
N LEU A 54 -9.63 -13.74 -6.19
CA LEU A 54 -9.00 -14.62 -7.17
C LEU A 54 -9.49 -16.08 -7.06
N THR A 55 -10.24 -16.39 -6.02
CA THR A 55 -10.84 -17.71 -5.73
C THR A 55 -12.33 -17.63 -6.01
#